data_AF-A0A2C1JVW5-F1
#
_entry.id   AF-A0A2C1JVW5-F1
#
_cell.length_a   1.000
_cell.length_b   1.000
_cell.length_c   1.000
_cell.angle_alpha   90.00
_cell.angle_beta   90.00
_cell.angle_gamma   90.00
#
_symmetry.space_group_name_H-M   'P 1'
#
loop_
_entity.id
_entity.type
_entity.pdbx_description
1 polymer ?
#
loop_
_entity_poly.entity_id
_entity_poly.type
_entity_poly.pdbx_seq_one_letter_code
_entity_poly.pdbx_strand_id
1 'polypeptide(L)'
;MKRTKIQLPFLAIFLFVLMPLFKKLINKNPHKPNEEHEKYPLYIRKVLRNRIFTFNDNEINELSKMDVLNTFLSDPNVTFNGTTFRKAIKDIFGLNLIEISNDGEGARLSIYPEEIMTGVTKALDQKARSFETDQHIMTLKKAEVMDLYLSIIPNYSLEDLVRTINLVYGINLPGISSLEHARISLYTKSQWLIKNDHDLVVIYTGKGDIDVRVYPTPLLSSITGSSEFPDELKNKLISLGYQHNQVENEFYYCSPNNESVPNLFKEKTIKTICAFIDRHFNHK
;
A
#
# COMPACT_ATOMS: atom_id res chain seq x y z
N MET A 1 49.98 -51.92 3.11
CA MET A 1 50.35 -50.58 2.59
C MET A 1 49.27 -49.57 3.01
N LYS A 2 49.71 -48.38 3.41
CA LYS A 2 49.07 -47.47 4.37
C LYS A 2 47.74 -46.87 3.90
N ARG A 3 46.73 -46.90 4.77
CA ARG A 3 45.59 -45.96 4.79
C ARG A 3 46.04 -44.68 5.49
N THR A 4 46.03 -43.55 4.80
CA THR A 4 46.26 -42.23 5.38
C THR A 4 44.92 -41.59 5.73
N LYS A 5 44.71 -41.41 7.05
CA LYS A 5 43.71 -40.52 7.63
C LYS A 5 44.18 -39.08 7.42
N ILE A 6 43.28 -38.20 7.00
CA ILE A 6 43.47 -36.74 7.12
C ILE A 6 42.61 -36.28 8.29
N GLN A 7 43.29 -35.71 9.28
CA GLN A 7 42.73 -35.14 10.50
C GLN A 7 42.21 -33.72 10.21
N LEU A 8 41.00 -33.42 10.64
CA LEU A 8 40.54 -32.04 10.85
C LEU A 8 41.08 -31.54 12.21
N PRO A 9 41.56 -30.29 12.31
CA PRO A 9 41.94 -29.71 13.59
C PRO A 9 40.71 -29.21 14.35
N PHE A 10 40.60 -29.70 15.59
CA PHE A 10 39.84 -29.10 16.69
C PHE A 10 40.51 -27.79 17.13
N LEU A 11 39.72 -26.74 17.36
CA LEU A 11 40.03 -25.77 18.42
C LEU A 11 38.73 -25.15 18.98
N ALA A 12 38.53 -25.38 20.29
CA ALA A 12 37.75 -24.65 21.31
C ALA A 12 36.25 -24.35 21.01
N ILE A 13 35.23 -24.94 21.65
CA ILE A 13 34.91 -25.11 23.09
C ILE A 13 35.35 -23.92 23.95
N PHE A 14 34.43 -22.99 24.19
CA PHE A 14 34.32 -22.29 25.47
C PHE A 14 32.91 -21.71 25.69
N LEU A 15 32.35 -22.01 26.87
CA LEU A 15 31.23 -21.37 27.60
C LEU A 15 29.78 -21.55 27.14
N PHE A 16 29.17 -22.62 27.65
CA PHE A 16 27.86 -22.53 28.31
C PHE A 16 28.05 -21.80 29.67
N VAL A 17 26.97 -21.18 30.17
CA VAL A 17 26.83 -20.42 31.44
C VAL A 17 26.94 -18.90 31.27
N LEU A 18 25.88 -18.31 30.70
CA LEU A 18 25.16 -17.22 31.35
C LEU A 18 23.70 -17.22 30.87
N MET A 19 22.83 -17.53 31.81
CA MET A 19 21.38 -17.50 31.72
C MET A 19 20.89 -16.03 31.57
N PRO A 20 19.57 -15.80 31.48
CA PRO A 20 18.88 -14.99 30.49
C PRO A 20 19.04 -13.45 30.66
N LEU A 21 19.40 -12.73 29.59
CA LEU A 21 19.44 -11.25 29.63
C LEU A 21 18.92 -10.52 28.38
N PHE A 22 18.14 -11.20 27.53
CA PHE A 22 17.31 -10.54 26.51
C PHE A 22 15.81 -10.68 26.80
N LYS A 23 15.43 -10.58 28.08
CA LYS A 23 14.03 -10.36 28.52
C LYS A 23 13.79 -8.92 29.00
N LYS A 24 14.62 -7.96 28.56
CA LYS A 24 14.54 -6.55 28.96
C LYS A 24 14.90 -5.58 27.83
N LEU A 25 14.21 -5.73 26.71
CA LEU A 25 13.88 -4.62 25.79
C LEU A 25 12.38 -4.69 25.45
N ILE A 26 11.57 -5.02 26.47
CA ILE A 26 10.17 -4.60 26.50
C ILE A 26 10.22 -3.14 26.89
N ASN A 27 10.03 -2.28 25.90
CA ASN A 27 9.86 -0.85 26.05
C ASN A 27 8.68 -0.63 27.02
N LYS A 28 8.98 -0.38 28.30
CA LYS A 28 8.00 0.15 29.26
C LYS A 28 7.79 1.62 28.93
N ASN A 29 7.06 1.88 27.85
CA ASN A 29 6.20 3.05 27.84
C ASN A 29 4.92 2.62 28.56
N PRO A 30 4.61 3.12 29.77
CA PRO A 30 3.29 2.93 30.32
C PRO A 30 2.32 3.53 29.30
N HIS A 31 1.40 2.70 28.80
CA HIS A 31 0.25 3.12 28.03
C HIS A 31 -0.38 4.32 28.75
N LYS A 32 -0.15 5.52 28.21
CA LYS A 32 -1.08 6.61 28.43
C LYS A 32 -2.40 6.18 27.77
N PRO A 33 -3.55 6.37 28.43
CA PRO A 33 -4.83 6.20 27.77
C PRO A 33 -4.87 7.12 26.54
N ASN A 34 -5.26 6.56 25.39
CA ASN A 34 -5.39 7.18 24.06
C ASN A 34 -5.44 8.71 24.08
N GLU A 35 -4.30 9.36 23.77
CA GLU A 35 -4.37 10.57 22.98
C GLU A 35 -4.84 10.09 21.59
N GLU A 36 -6.09 10.38 21.21
CA GLU A 36 -6.56 10.15 19.85
C GLU A 36 -5.58 10.84 18.90
N HIS A 37 -4.70 10.07 18.26
CA HIS A 37 -3.88 10.59 17.18
C HIS A 37 -4.85 11.03 16.08
N GLU A 38 -4.96 12.34 15.89
CA GLU A 38 -5.86 12.94 14.91
C GLU A 38 -5.63 12.31 13.53
N LYS A 39 -6.70 11.84 12.87
CA LYS A 39 -6.65 11.11 11.58
C LYS A 39 -5.92 11.90 10.47
N TYR A 40 -6.02 13.23 10.50
CA TYR A 40 -5.44 14.12 9.48
C TYR A 40 -4.65 15.27 10.12
N PRO A 41 -3.60 15.80 9.46
CA PRO A 41 -2.87 16.96 9.94
C PRO A 41 -3.73 18.22 10.11
N LEU A 42 -3.33 19.09 11.04
CA LEU A 42 -4.06 20.32 11.40
C LEU A 42 -4.42 21.22 10.21
N TYR A 43 -3.55 21.31 9.18
CA TYR A 43 -3.81 22.18 8.03
C TYR A 43 -4.93 21.67 7.14
N ILE A 44 -5.09 20.34 6.99
CA ILE A 44 -6.25 19.75 6.31
C ILE A 44 -7.51 20.00 7.12
N ARG A 45 -7.46 19.73 8.43
CA ARG A 45 -8.61 19.92 9.33
C ARG A 45 -9.10 21.37 9.35
N LYS A 46 -8.19 22.34 9.34
CA LYS A 46 -8.55 23.77 9.23
C LYS A 46 -9.35 24.08 7.97
N VAL A 47 -8.95 23.53 6.82
CA VAL A 47 -9.70 23.69 5.57
C VAL A 47 -11.09 23.03 5.68
N LEU A 48 -11.16 21.80 6.19
CA LEU A 48 -12.44 21.08 6.36
C LEU A 48 -13.42 21.84 7.26
N ARG A 49 -12.96 22.34 8.43
CA ARG A 49 -13.79 23.12 9.37
C ARG A 49 -14.30 24.43 8.76
N ASN A 50 -13.49 25.10 7.95
CA ASN A 50 -13.87 26.37 7.33
C ASN A 50 -14.84 26.19 6.16
N ARG A 51 -14.72 25.09 5.41
CA ARG A 51 -15.60 24.77 4.28
C ARG A 51 -16.97 24.28 4.73
N ILE A 52 -16.99 23.55 5.84
CA ILE A 52 -18.18 22.90 6.38
C ILE A 52 -18.34 23.42 7.80
N PHE A 53 -18.98 24.59 7.95
CA PHE A 53 -19.16 25.36 9.20
C PHE A 53 -19.83 24.61 10.37
N THR A 54 -20.04 23.30 10.24
CA THR A 54 -20.73 22.44 11.20
C THR A 54 -19.91 21.24 11.64
N PHE A 55 -18.80 20.89 10.98
CA PHE A 55 -18.08 19.68 11.35
C PHE A 55 -17.22 19.86 12.59
N ASN A 56 -17.56 19.11 13.64
CA ASN A 56 -16.66 18.82 14.73
C ASN A 56 -15.62 17.77 14.29
N ASP A 57 -14.68 17.52 15.20
CA ASP A 57 -13.53 16.65 14.93
C ASP A 57 -13.92 15.19 14.68
N ASN A 58 -15.03 14.72 15.25
CA ASN A 58 -15.53 13.36 15.03
C ASN A 58 -16.11 13.23 13.62
N GLU A 59 -16.89 14.21 13.17
CA GLU A 59 -17.47 14.18 11.83
C GLU A 59 -16.40 14.23 10.73
N ILE A 60 -15.29 14.94 10.97
CA ILE A 60 -14.12 14.91 10.07
C ILE A 60 -13.51 13.51 9.97
N ASN A 61 -13.47 12.75 11.07
CA ASN A 61 -12.87 11.42 11.10
C ASN A 61 -13.71 10.38 10.35
N GLU A 62 -15.03 10.59 10.29
CA GLU A 62 -15.98 9.75 9.54
C GLU A 62 -15.98 10.04 8.02
N LEU A 63 -15.39 11.16 7.58
CA LEU A 63 -15.24 11.42 6.15
C LEU A 63 -14.28 10.41 5.51
N SER A 64 -14.69 9.91 4.34
CA SER A 64 -13.81 9.10 3.51
C SER A 64 -12.59 9.92 3.09
N LYS A 65 -11.44 9.25 2.94
CA LYS A 65 -10.23 9.90 2.39
C LYS A 65 -10.50 10.63 1.07
N MET A 66 -11.38 10.11 0.21
CA MET A 66 -11.78 10.80 -1.03
C MET A 66 -12.56 12.09 -0.79
N ASP A 67 -13.49 12.11 0.17
CA ASP A 67 -14.26 13.31 0.51
C ASP A 67 -13.37 14.39 1.14
N VAL A 68 -12.42 13.96 1.96
CA VAL A 68 -11.41 14.85 2.55
C VAL A 68 -10.52 15.45 1.47
N LEU A 69 -10.03 14.61 0.54
CA LEU A 69 -9.21 15.06 -0.59
C LEU A 69 -9.96 16.06 -1.47
N ASN A 70 -11.21 15.74 -1.82
CA ASN A 70 -12.06 16.60 -2.64
C ASN A 70 -12.35 17.94 -1.96
N THR A 71 -12.72 17.91 -0.69
CA THR A 71 -13.01 19.13 0.09
C THR A 71 -11.76 19.99 0.26
N PHE A 72 -10.62 19.36 0.57
CA PHE A 72 -9.35 20.06 0.74
C PHE A 72 -8.90 20.76 -0.55
N LEU A 73 -8.94 20.07 -1.68
CA LEU A 73 -8.46 20.61 -2.96
C LEU A 73 -9.45 21.58 -3.61
N SER A 74 -10.71 21.56 -3.19
CA SER A 74 -11.70 22.53 -3.65
C SER A 74 -11.54 23.91 -2.98
N ASP A 75 -10.76 24.05 -1.90
CA ASP A 75 -10.57 25.33 -1.20
C ASP A 75 -9.83 26.36 -2.10
N PRO A 76 -10.37 27.58 -2.30
CA PRO A 76 -9.77 28.58 -3.18
C PRO A 76 -8.41 29.09 -2.67
N ASN A 77 -8.09 28.90 -1.39
CA ASN A 77 -6.81 29.26 -0.79
C ASN A 77 -5.74 28.17 -0.99
N VAL A 78 -6.12 27.00 -1.50
CA VAL A 78 -5.19 25.91 -1.79
C VAL A 78 -4.74 26.01 -3.25
N THR A 79 -3.45 26.26 -3.45
CA THR A 79 -2.87 26.26 -4.80
C THR A 79 -2.81 24.83 -5.34
N PHE A 80 -3.62 24.56 -6.35
CA PHE A 80 -3.78 23.25 -6.97
C PHE A 80 -2.66 22.96 -7.97
N ASN A 81 -1.62 22.23 -7.55
CA ASN A 81 -0.52 21.77 -8.40
C ASN A 81 -0.06 20.34 -8.01
N GLY A 82 0.79 19.72 -8.84
CA GLY A 82 1.29 18.35 -8.61
C GLY A 82 1.98 18.15 -7.26
N THR A 83 2.73 19.15 -6.77
CA THR A 83 3.39 19.11 -5.46
C THR A 83 2.41 19.15 -4.31
N THR A 84 1.45 20.09 -4.32
CA THR A 84 0.39 20.18 -3.32
C THR A 84 -0.43 18.88 -3.28
N PHE A 85 -0.74 18.34 -4.46
CA PHE A 85 -1.49 17.10 -4.57
C PHE A 85 -0.73 15.90 -3.99
N ARG A 86 0.53 15.68 -4.36
CA ARG A 86 1.36 14.61 -3.78
C ARG A 86 1.46 14.72 -2.26
N LYS A 87 1.58 15.94 -1.73
CA LYS A 87 1.55 16.18 -0.28
C LYS A 87 0.20 15.79 0.33
N ALA A 88 -0.91 16.21 -0.27
CA ALA A 88 -2.25 15.82 0.18
C ALA A 88 -2.44 14.30 0.17
N ILE A 89 -1.96 13.59 -0.86
CA ILE A 89 -1.99 12.13 -0.90
C ILE A 89 -1.19 11.50 0.25
N LYS A 90 0.00 12.02 0.55
CA LYS A 90 0.76 11.56 1.72
C LYS A 90 0.00 11.78 3.02
N ASP A 91 -0.55 12.97 3.21
CA ASP A 91 -1.13 13.39 4.47
C ASP A 91 -2.56 12.84 4.71
N ILE A 92 -3.27 12.46 3.65
CA ILE A 92 -4.63 11.88 3.71
C ILE A 92 -4.59 10.35 3.58
N PHE A 93 -3.80 9.82 2.64
CA PHE A 93 -3.75 8.38 2.36
C PHE A 93 -2.58 7.66 3.04
N GLY A 94 -1.61 8.37 3.61
CA GLY A 94 -0.37 7.79 4.11
C GLY A 94 0.61 7.39 2.99
N LEU A 95 0.35 7.84 1.75
CA LEU A 95 1.04 7.38 0.55
C LEU A 95 2.09 8.39 0.07
N ASN A 96 3.36 8.04 0.17
CA ASN A 96 4.46 8.88 -0.30
C ASN A 96 4.80 8.60 -1.76
N LEU A 97 4.12 9.30 -2.68
CA LEU A 97 4.32 9.14 -4.13
C LEU A 97 5.74 9.48 -4.61
N ILE A 98 6.43 10.40 -3.92
CA ILE A 98 7.82 10.75 -4.25
C ILE A 98 8.75 9.57 -3.96
N GLU A 99 8.58 8.92 -2.82
CA GLU A 99 9.34 7.74 -2.43
C GLU A 99 9.09 6.57 -3.38
N ILE A 100 7.81 6.29 -3.70
CA ILE A 100 7.45 5.26 -4.70
C ILE A 100 8.15 5.55 -6.04
N SER A 101 8.14 6.81 -6.48
CA SER A 101 8.79 7.24 -7.71
C SER A 101 10.32 7.07 -7.66
N ASN A 102 10.95 7.45 -6.55
CA ASN A 102 12.40 7.40 -6.38
C ASN A 102 12.92 5.96 -6.37
N ASP A 103 12.22 5.08 -5.67
CA ASP A 103 12.60 3.68 -5.45
C ASP A 103 12.26 2.77 -6.65
N GLY A 104 11.56 3.32 -7.65
CA GLY A 104 11.07 2.55 -8.80
C GLY A 104 10.00 1.53 -8.41
N GLU A 105 9.30 1.77 -7.29
CA GLU A 105 8.15 1.00 -6.86
C GLU A 105 6.89 1.41 -7.64
N GLY A 106 5.78 0.70 -7.43
CA GLY A 106 4.54 0.88 -8.19
C GLY A 106 4.40 -0.15 -9.31
N ALA A 107 3.40 0.06 -10.18
CA ALA A 107 3.21 -0.83 -11.33
C ALA A 107 4.49 -0.86 -12.20
N ARG A 108 5.05 -2.07 -12.36
CA ARG A 108 6.09 -2.35 -13.34
C ARG A 108 5.42 -2.55 -14.69
N LEU A 109 5.58 -1.55 -15.55
CA LEU A 109 5.02 -1.56 -16.90
C LEU A 109 6.18 -1.59 -17.89
N SER A 110 6.08 -2.40 -18.93
CA SER A 110 6.99 -2.32 -20.08
C SER A 110 6.82 -1.00 -20.83
N ILE A 111 5.60 -0.44 -20.80
CA ILE A 111 5.24 0.85 -21.35
C ILE A 111 4.03 1.41 -20.60
N TYR A 112 3.96 2.74 -20.43
CA TYR A 112 2.73 3.35 -19.91
C TYR A 112 1.57 3.21 -20.91
N PRO A 113 0.31 3.35 -20.45
CA PRO A 113 -0.83 3.43 -21.35
C PRO A 113 -0.66 4.52 -22.42
N GLU A 114 -1.22 4.29 -23.62
CA GLU A 114 -1.12 5.15 -24.80
C GLU A 114 -1.36 6.64 -24.50
N GLU A 115 -2.33 6.93 -23.63
CA GLU A 115 -2.69 8.26 -23.16
C GLU A 115 -1.54 8.99 -22.47
N ILE A 116 -0.85 8.30 -21.54
CA ILE A 116 0.30 8.86 -20.82
C ILE A 116 1.46 9.05 -21.79
N MET A 117 1.75 8.03 -22.62
CA MET A 117 2.86 8.10 -23.60
C MET A 117 2.69 9.27 -24.56
N THR A 118 1.47 9.45 -25.09
CA THR A 118 1.14 10.54 -26.03
C THR A 118 1.21 11.90 -25.34
N GLY A 119 0.64 12.03 -24.14
CA GLY A 119 0.64 13.29 -23.40
C GLY A 119 2.05 13.76 -23.02
N VAL A 120 2.90 12.85 -22.55
CA VAL A 120 4.30 13.16 -22.22
C VAL A 120 5.12 13.47 -23.47
N THR A 121 4.93 12.73 -24.57
CA THR A 121 5.57 13.04 -25.86
C THR A 121 5.28 14.48 -26.30
N LYS A 122 4.02 14.91 -26.16
CA LYS A 122 3.60 16.29 -26.45
C LYS A 122 4.24 17.30 -25.51
N ALA A 123 4.32 17.00 -24.21
CA ALA A 123 4.96 17.86 -23.22
C ALA A 123 6.46 18.08 -23.49
N LEU A 124 7.12 17.08 -24.08
CA LEU A 124 8.53 17.13 -24.46
C LEU A 124 8.77 17.84 -25.81
N ASP A 125 7.75 18.48 -26.40
CA ASP A 125 7.78 19.15 -27.71
C ASP A 125 8.32 18.25 -28.85
N GLN A 126 8.06 16.95 -28.76
CA GLN A 126 8.47 16.01 -29.80
C GLN A 126 7.39 15.88 -30.87
N LYS A 127 7.78 16.14 -32.13
CA LYS A 127 6.88 16.16 -33.29
C LYS A 127 6.20 14.81 -33.58
N ALA A 128 6.85 13.70 -33.22
CA ALA A 128 6.32 12.35 -33.40
C ALA A 128 6.84 11.43 -32.30
N ARG A 129 5.97 10.50 -31.86
CA ARG A 129 6.35 9.40 -30.97
C ARG A 129 7.26 8.43 -31.73
N SER A 130 8.40 8.11 -31.15
CA SER A 130 9.38 7.16 -31.68
C SER A 130 9.76 6.12 -30.64
N PHE A 131 10.46 5.06 -31.04
CA PHE A 131 10.97 4.06 -30.09
C PHE A 131 11.93 4.71 -29.08
N GLU A 132 12.76 5.64 -29.53
CA GLU A 132 13.70 6.40 -28.70
C GLU A 132 12.96 7.30 -27.70
N THR A 133 11.86 7.93 -28.13
CA THR A 133 10.97 8.71 -27.25
C THR A 133 10.38 7.82 -26.16
N ASP A 134 9.87 6.65 -26.54
CA ASP A 134 9.25 5.72 -25.60
C ASP A 134 10.27 5.23 -24.57
N GLN A 135 11.47 4.85 -25.01
CA GLN A 135 12.56 4.48 -24.10
C GLN A 135 12.91 5.62 -23.16
N HIS A 136 13.04 6.85 -23.66
CA HIS A 136 13.34 8.01 -22.84
C HIS A 136 12.26 8.25 -21.78
N ILE A 137 10.97 8.22 -22.14
CA ILE A 137 9.85 8.37 -21.20
C ILE A 137 9.93 7.31 -20.08
N MET A 138 10.27 6.07 -20.42
CA MET A 138 10.40 4.98 -19.45
C MET A 138 11.62 5.11 -18.52
N THR A 139 12.59 5.98 -18.84
CA THR A 139 13.70 6.32 -17.92
C THR A 139 13.36 7.40 -16.91
N LEU A 140 12.30 8.19 -17.15
CA LEU A 140 11.88 9.26 -16.27
C LEU A 140 11.32 8.72 -14.96
N LYS A 141 11.46 9.49 -13.88
CA LYS A 141 10.81 9.18 -12.62
C LYS A 141 9.29 9.33 -12.77
N LYS A 142 8.51 8.49 -12.08
CA LYS A 142 7.04 8.53 -12.12
C LYS A 142 6.48 9.92 -11.78
N ALA A 143 7.13 10.65 -10.86
CA ALA A 143 6.76 12.03 -10.53
C ALA A 143 6.95 13.00 -11.70
N GLU A 144 8.04 12.84 -12.46
CA GLU A 144 8.32 13.64 -13.65
C GLU A 144 7.34 13.31 -14.78
N VAL A 145 7.05 12.03 -15.01
CA VAL A 145 6.03 11.57 -15.97
C VAL A 145 4.66 12.19 -15.65
N MET A 146 4.27 12.18 -14.37
CA MET A 146 3.03 12.81 -13.90
C MET A 146 3.03 14.32 -14.14
N ASP A 147 4.11 15.03 -13.77
CA ASP A 147 4.17 16.50 -13.92
C ASP A 147 4.16 16.92 -15.39
N LEU A 148 4.90 16.20 -16.26
CA LEU A 148 4.89 16.42 -17.71
C LEU A 148 3.50 16.18 -18.29
N TYR A 149 2.85 15.06 -17.95
CA TYR A 149 1.51 14.74 -18.43
C TYR A 149 0.48 15.78 -17.98
N LEU A 150 0.51 16.22 -16.72
CA LEU A 150 -0.43 17.23 -16.22
C LEU A 150 -0.20 18.62 -16.83
N SER A 151 1.04 18.95 -17.24
CA SER A 151 1.36 20.25 -17.84
C SER A 151 0.63 20.52 -19.16
N ILE A 152 0.20 19.46 -19.87
CA ILE A 152 -0.54 19.58 -21.14
C ILE A 152 -2.06 19.64 -20.96
N ILE A 153 -2.56 19.40 -19.75
CA ILE A 153 -4.00 19.41 -19.45
C ILE A 153 -4.34 20.77 -18.84
N PRO A 154 -5.03 21.66 -19.58
CA PRO A 154 -5.45 22.94 -19.03
C PRO A 154 -6.50 22.71 -17.95
N ASN A 155 -6.33 23.33 -16.79
CA ASN A 155 -7.29 23.28 -15.67
C ASN A 155 -7.69 21.85 -15.30
N TYR A 156 -6.73 20.93 -15.20
CA TYR A 156 -7.02 19.54 -14.82
C TYR A 156 -7.82 19.48 -13.51
N SER A 157 -8.72 18.50 -13.43
CA SER A 157 -9.63 18.26 -12.32
C SER A 157 -9.04 17.29 -11.29
N LEU A 158 -9.76 17.06 -10.18
CA LEU A 158 -9.42 15.98 -9.25
C LEU A 158 -9.49 14.60 -9.92
N GLU A 159 -10.45 14.40 -10.83
CA GLU A 159 -10.60 13.15 -11.56
C GLU A 159 -9.36 12.86 -12.42
N ASP A 160 -8.85 13.87 -13.12
CA ASP A 160 -7.64 13.76 -13.94
C ASP A 160 -6.42 13.35 -13.09
N LEU A 161 -6.30 13.92 -11.89
CA LEU A 161 -5.21 13.59 -10.97
C LEU A 161 -5.32 12.16 -10.42
N VAL A 162 -6.52 11.75 -10.00
CA VAL A 162 -6.78 10.38 -9.52
C VAL A 162 -6.52 9.36 -10.63
N ARG A 163 -6.97 9.66 -11.85
CA ARG A 163 -6.70 8.84 -13.05
C ARG A 163 -5.20 8.79 -13.35
N THR A 164 -4.50 9.92 -13.32
CA THR A 164 -3.06 9.98 -13.58
C THR A 164 -2.28 9.15 -12.56
N ILE A 165 -2.62 9.23 -11.27
CA ILE A 165 -2.02 8.36 -10.24
C ILE A 165 -2.25 6.89 -10.57
N ASN A 166 -3.46 6.53 -11.00
CA ASN A 166 -3.76 5.15 -11.35
C ASN A 166 -2.92 4.67 -12.54
N LEU A 167 -2.85 5.46 -13.62
CA LEU A 167 -2.12 5.09 -14.84
C LEU A 167 -0.60 5.07 -14.65
N VAL A 168 -0.04 5.99 -13.87
CA VAL A 168 1.41 6.15 -13.69
C VAL A 168 1.96 5.28 -12.54
N TYR A 169 1.23 5.19 -11.43
CA TYR A 169 1.68 4.49 -10.21
C TYR A 169 1.00 3.14 -9.99
N GLY A 170 -0.13 2.87 -10.66
CA GLY A 170 -0.94 1.67 -10.41
C GLY A 170 -1.63 1.71 -9.04
N ILE A 171 -2.05 2.90 -8.59
CA ILE A 171 -2.69 3.13 -7.29
C ILE A 171 -4.15 3.50 -7.52
N ASN A 172 -5.07 2.78 -6.87
CA ASN A 172 -6.50 3.06 -6.93
C ASN A 172 -6.93 3.80 -5.64
N LEU A 173 -6.89 5.14 -5.65
CA LEU A 173 -7.24 5.94 -4.48
C LEU A 173 -8.70 5.73 -4.01
N PRO A 174 -9.73 5.74 -4.89
CA PRO A 174 -11.09 5.40 -4.48
C PRO A 174 -11.19 4.00 -3.84
N GLY A 175 -10.52 3.01 -4.44
CA GLY A 175 -10.45 1.66 -3.89
C GLY A 175 -9.85 1.64 -2.49
N ILE A 176 -8.72 2.30 -2.27
CA ILE A 176 -8.06 2.42 -0.96
C ILE A 176 -8.97 3.13 0.05
N SER A 177 -9.64 4.21 -0.35
CA SER A 177 -10.56 4.93 0.52
C SER A 177 -11.75 4.07 0.97
N SER A 178 -12.25 3.17 0.10
CA SER A 178 -13.36 2.28 0.44
C SER A 178 -13.01 1.20 1.47
N LEU A 179 -11.72 1.01 1.75
CA LEU A 179 -11.22 -0.06 2.63
C LEU A 179 -10.97 0.39 4.07
N GLU A 180 -11.16 1.67 4.42
CA GLU A 180 -10.86 2.20 5.76
C GLU A 180 -11.58 1.46 6.89
N HIS A 181 -12.76 0.88 6.62
CA HIS A 181 -13.55 0.11 7.59
C HIS A 181 -13.63 -1.38 7.25
N ALA A 182 -12.87 -1.84 6.25
CA ALA A 182 -12.89 -3.24 5.82
C ALA A 182 -12.13 -4.18 6.77
N ARG A 183 -11.50 -3.64 7.83
CA ARG A 183 -10.68 -4.36 8.81
C ARG A 183 -9.58 -5.18 8.16
N ILE A 184 -8.96 -4.61 7.13
CA ILE A 184 -7.80 -5.18 6.45
C ILE A 184 -6.63 -4.20 6.50
N SER A 185 -5.45 -4.73 6.79
CA SER A 185 -4.21 -4.00 6.58
C SER A 185 -3.70 -4.28 5.17
N LEU A 186 -3.22 -3.25 4.49
CA LEU A 186 -2.69 -3.35 3.13
C LEU A 186 -1.27 -2.78 3.10
N TYR A 187 -0.31 -3.64 2.80
CA TYR A 187 1.07 -3.26 2.50
C TYR A 187 1.33 -3.46 1.01
N THR A 188 1.74 -2.40 0.31
CA THR A 188 2.09 -2.47 -1.12
C THR A 188 3.06 -1.35 -1.44
N LYS A 189 3.93 -1.56 -2.45
CA LYS A 189 4.89 -0.54 -2.92
C LYS A 189 5.79 -0.06 -1.79
N SER A 190 6.19 -1.02 -0.94
CA SER A 190 7.04 -0.80 0.23
C SER A 190 6.47 0.15 1.30
N GLN A 191 5.15 0.34 1.33
CA GLN A 191 4.47 1.22 2.29
C GLN A 191 3.21 0.58 2.87
N TRP A 192 2.89 0.91 4.12
CA TRP A 192 1.57 0.60 4.70
C TRP A 192 0.56 1.63 4.21
N LEU A 193 -0.40 1.17 3.39
CA LEU A 193 -1.47 2.02 2.87
C LEU A 193 -2.64 2.11 3.85
N ILE A 194 -2.94 0.99 4.47
CA ILE A 194 -3.97 0.84 5.48
C ILE A 194 -3.37 -0.05 6.56
N LYS A 195 -3.45 0.41 7.80
CA LYS A 195 -3.04 -0.37 8.97
C LYS A 195 -3.78 0.18 10.18
N ASN A 196 -4.62 -0.64 10.77
CA ASN A 196 -5.31 -0.37 12.01
C ASN A 196 -5.12 -1.54 12.98
N ASP A 197 -5.08 -1.26 14.28
CA ASP A 197 -4.95 -2.30 15.31
C ASP A 197 -6.17 -3.23 15.37
N HIS A 198 -7.30 -2.82 14.77
CA HIS A 198 -8.54 -3.62 14.67
C HIS A 198 -8.66 -4.42 13.38
N ASP A 199 -7.64 -4.38 12.51
CA ASP A 199 -7.61 -5.17 11.29
C ASP A 199 -7.46 -6.66 11.62
N LEU A 200 -8.12 -7.49 10.82
CA LEU A 200 -8.17 -8.95 10.99
C LEU A 200 -7.23 -9.69 10.04
N VAL A 201 -6.96 -9.10 8.88
CA VAL A 201 -6.21 -9.74 7.81
C VAL A 201 -5.22 -8.74 7.22
N VAL A 202 -3.99 -9.18 6.96
CA VAL A 202 -3.01 -8.41 6.22
C VAL A 202 -2.94 -8.94 4.79
N ILE A 203 -2.99 -8.02 3.83
CA ILE A 203 -2.63 -8.24 2.44
C ILE A 203 -1.30 -7.53 2.20
N TYR A 204 -0.30 -8.29 1.76
CA TYR A 204 1.05 -7.79 1.53
C TYR A 204 1.45 -8.08 0.08
N THR A 205 1.91 -7.06 -0.64
CA THR A 205 2.55 -7.26 -1.96
C THR A 205 4.04 -7.02 -1.86
N GLY A 206 4.82 -7.96 -2.40
CA GLY A 206 6.26 -7.82 -2.51
C GLY A 206 6.67 -6.82 -3.58
N LYS A 207 7.98 -6.64 -3.71
CA LYS A 207 8.59 -5.68 -4.64
C LYS A 207 8.13 -5.93 -6.07
N GLY A 208 7.73 -4.84 -6.76
CA GLY A 208 7.24 -4.92 -8.14
C GLY A 208 5.88 -5.62 -8.29
N ASP A 209 5.14 -5.82 -7.20
CA ASP A 209 3.84 -6.50 -7.14
C ASP A 209 3.88 -7.91 -7.78
N ILE A 210 5.02 -8.61 -7.77
CA ILE A 210 5.16 -9.95 -8.38
C ILE A 210 4.53 -11.06 -7.53
N ASP A 211 4.38 -10.80 -6.24
CA ASP A 211 3.80 -11.72 -5.27
C ASP A 211 2.75 -11.02 -4.39
N VAL A 212 1.85 -11.83 -3.83
CA VAL A 212 0.87 -11.42 -2.82
C VAL A 212 0.87 -12.45 -1.70
N ARG A 213 0.90 -11.96 -0.47
CA ARG A 213 0.72 -12.72 0.76
C ARG A 213 -0.54 -12.26 1.47
N VAL A 214 -1.27 -13.22 2.02
CA VAL A 214 -2.43 -12.98 2.86
C VAL A 214 -2.23 -13.75 4.16
N TYR A 215 -2.21 -13.07 5.29
CA TYR A 215 -1.99 -13.69 6.60
C TYR A 215 -2.86 -13.06 7.69
N PRO A 216 -3.22 -13.81 8.74
CA PRO A 216 -4.10 -13.30 9.78
C PRO A 216 -3.34 -12.36 10.72
N THR A 217 -4.03 -11.39 11.29
CA THR A 217 -3.48 -10.60 12.40
C THR A 217 -3.62 -11.36 13.73
N PRO A 218 -2.87 -11.00 14.77
CA PRO A 218 -3.08 -11.55 16.12
C PRO A 218 -4.51 -11.37 16.64
N LEU A 219 -5.19 -10.29 16.21
CA LEU A 219 -6.56 -10.02 16.60
C LEU A 219 -7.54 -11.07 16.05
N LEU A 220 -7.37 -11.50 14.79
CA LEU A 220 -8.22 -12.56 14.23
C LEU A 220 -8.09 -13.83 15.07
N SER A 221 -6.87 -14.21 15.43
CA SER A 221 -6.64 -15.39 16.27
C SER A 221 -7.23 -15.26 17.66
N SER A 222 -7.18 -14.07 18.26
CA SER A 222 -7.83 -13.82 19.55
C SER A 222 -9.36 -13.95 19.48
N ILE A 223 -9.99 -13.61 18.35
CA ILE A 223 -11.44 -13.67 18.18
C ILE A 223 -11.90 -15.10 17.85
N THR A 224 -11.16 -15.80 17.00
CA THR A 224 -11.52 -17.16 16.56
C THR A 224 -11.06 -18.25 17.53
N GLY A 225 -10.11 -17.94 18.42
CA GLY A 225 -9.44 -18.93 19.26
C GLY A 225 -8.48 -19.84 18.50
N SER A 226 -8.17 -19.52 17.24
CA SER A 226 -7.29 -20.30 16.37
C SER A 226 -6.21 -19.43 15.75
N SER A 227 -4.97 -19.90 15.73
CA SER A 227 -3.90 -19.23 14.98
C SER A 227 -4.14 -19.32 13.47
N GLU A 228 -4.89 -20.32 12.99
CA GLU A 228 -5.11 -20.54 11.56
C GLU A 228 -6.25 -19.72 10.97
N PHE A 229 -6.21 -19.50 9.66
CA PHE A 229 -7.36 -18.98 8.93
C PHE A 229 -8.58 -19.91 9.04
N PRO A 230 -9.81 -19.36 9.13
CA PRO A 230 -11.03 -20.14 9.02
C PRO A 230 -11.13 -20.88 7.68
N ASP A 231 -11.57 -22.15 7.71
CA ASP A 231 -11.56 -23.04 6.54
C ASP A 231 -12.33 -22.47 5.34
N GLU A 232 -13.40 -21.72 5.58
CA GLU A 232 -14.13 -21.01 4.52
C GLU A 232 -13.21 -20.04 3.76
N LEU A 233 -12.44 -19.21 4.46
CA LEU A 233 -11.53 -18.26 3.84
C LEU A 233 -10.34 -18.98 3.19
N LYS A 234 -9.79 -20.02 3.84
CA LYS A 234 -8.74 -20.88 3.26
C LYS A 234 -9.16 -21.42 1.89
N ASN A 235 -10.33 -22.06 1.82
CA ASN A 235 -10.84 -22.67 0.59
C ASN A 235 -11.09 -21.63 -0.51
N LYS A 236 -11.60 -20.44 -0.16
CA LYS A 236 -11.77 -19.34 -1.12
C LYS A 236 -10.42 -18.86 -1.66
N LEU A 237 -9.41 -18.66 -0.81
CA LEU A 237 -8.07 -18.24 -1.26
C LEU A 237 -7.41 -19.31 -2.14
N ILE A 238 -7.50 -20.59 -1.79
CA ILE A 238 -7.01 -21.71 -2.61
C ILE A 238 -7.72 -21.71 -3.98
N SER A 239 -9.05 -21.51 -4.01
CA SER A 239 -9.80 -21.47 -5.26
C SER A 239 -9.43 -20.31 -6.19
N LEU A 240 -8.89 -19.22 -5.63
CA LEU A 240 -8.34 -18.11 -6.42
C LEU A 240 -6.97 -18.44 -7.02
N GLY A 241 -6.26 -19.44 -6.49
CA GLY A 241 -4.94 -19.86 -6.93
C GLY A 241 -3.82 -19.66 -5.90
N TYR A 242 -4.14 -19.29 -4.65
CA TYR A 242 -3.14 -19.20 -3.59
C TYR A 242 -2.67 -20.58 -3.13
N GLN A 243 -1.39 -20.65 -2.77
CA GLN A 243 -0.80 -21.79 -2.08
C GLN A 243 -0.76 -21.51 -0.57
N HIS A 244 -1.09 -22.50 0.24
CA HIS A 244 -1.04 -22.37 1.69
C HIS A 244 0.36 -22.75 2.19
N ASN A 245 1.04 -21.81 2.83
CA ASN A 245 2.26 -22.08 3.59
C ASN A 245 1.86 -22.34 5.05
N GLN A 246 1.83 -23.62 5.44
CA GLN A 246 1.43 -24.04 6.78
C GLN A 246 2.41 -23.59 7.88
N VAL A 247 3.69 -23.37 7.55
CA VAL A 247 4.73 -23.01 8.53
C VAL A 247 4.53 -21.57 8.99
N GLU A 248 4.34 -20.66 8.03
CA GLU A 248 4.14 -19.24 8.29
C GLU A 248 2.65 -18.87 8.46
N ASN A 249 1.75 -19.84 8.24
CA ASN A 249 0.29 -19.66 8.25
C ASN A 249 -0.16 -18.49 7.36
N GLU A 250 0.36 -18.49 6.14
CA GLU A 250 0.07 -17.48 5.12
C GLU A 250 -0.39 -18.14 3.83
N PHE A 251 -1.18 -17.40 3.05
CA PHE A 251 -1.51 -17.73 1.68
C PHE A 251 -0.64 -16.91 0.75
N TYR A 252 0.08 -17.59 -0.13
CA TYR A 252 1.04 -16.99 -1.05
C TYR A 252 0.62 -17.22 -2.51
N TYR A 253 0.71 -16.17 -3.32
CA TYR A 253 0.60 -16.24 -4.76
C TYR A 253 1.79 -15.52 -5.39
N CYS A 254 2.41 -16.13 -6.40
CA CYS A 254 3.44 -15.51 -7.22
C CYS A 254 3.01 -15.60 -8.68
N SER A 255 3.21 -14.51 -9.43
CA SER A 255 2.97 -14.52 -10.87
C SER A 255 3.92 -15.51 -11.57
N PRO A 256 3.42 -16.41 -12.43
CA PRO A 256 4.24 -17.45 -13.05
C PRO A 256 5.34 -16.91 -13.98
N ASN A 257 5.17 -15.69 -14.50
CA ASN A 257 6.07 -15.09 -15.49
C ASN A 257 6.98 -14.00 -14.89
N ASN A 258 7.03 -13.86 -13.56
CA ASN A 258 7.73 -12.77 -12.87
C ASN A 258 7.22 -11.37 -13.25
N GLU A 259 6.00 -11.29 -13.77
CA GLU A 259 5.27 -10.05 -14.04
C GLU A 259 4.48 -9.61 -12.81
N SER A 260 4.06 -8.34 -12.75
CA SER A 260 3.16 -7.90 -11.69
C SER A 260 1.87 -8.72 -11.71
N VAL A 261 1.40 -9.12 -10.53
CA VAL A 261 0.13 -9.81 -10.33
C VAL A 261 -0.99 -8.97 -10.95
N PRO A 262 -1.88 -9.57 -11.75
CA PRO A 262 -2.95 -8.83 -12.42
C PRO A 262 -3.84 -8.08 -11.42
N ASN A 263 -4.25 -6.85 -11.76
CA ASN A 263 -5.14 -6.07 -10.89
C ASN A 263 -6.46 -6.78 -10.60
N LEU A 264 -7.04 -7.47 -11.60
CA LEU A 264 -8.25 -8.27 -11.41
C LEU A 264 -8.08 -9.35 -10.34
N PHE A 265 -6.89 -9.96 -10.23
CA PHE A 265 -6.59 -10.94 -9.19
C PHE A 265 -6.51 -10.29 -7.80
N LYS A 266 -5.83 -9.14 -7.69
CA LYS A 266 -5.76 -8.35 -6.45
C LYS A 266 -7.15 -7.90 -5.99
N GLU A 267 -7.98 -7.40 -6.91
CA GLU A 267 -9.36 -7.00 -6.63
C GLU A 267 -10.23 -8.16 -6.15
N LYS A 268 -10.13 -9.33 -6.79
CA LYS A 268 -10.83 -10.55 -6.35
C LYS A 268 -10.37 -11.01 -4.95
N THR A 269 -9.08 -10.88 -4.66
CA THR A 269 -8.52 -11.17 -3.33
C THR A 269 -9.14 -10.27 -2.28
N ILE A 270 -9.08 -8.95 -2.49
CA ILE A 270 -9.64 -7.95 -1.56
C ILE A 270 -11.14 -8.19 -1.34
N LYS A 271 -11.91 -8.36 -2.43
CA LYS A 271 -13.36 -8.62 -2.36
C LYS A 271 -13.68 -9.90 -1.59
N THR A 272 -12.90 -10.96 -1.80
CA THR A 272 -13.06 -12.24 -1.10
C THR A 272 -12.86 -12.09 0.41
N ILE A 273 -11.82 -11.36 0.81
CA ILE A 273 -11.50 -11.13 2.22
C ILE A 273 -12.54 -10.20 2.87
N CYS A 274 -12.89 -9.09 2.22
CA CYS A 274 -13.91 -8.17 2.74
C CYS A 274 -15.25 -8.88 2.94
N ALA A 275 -15.71 -9.65 1.93
CA ALA A 275 -16.97 -10.40 2.04
C ALA A 275 -16.95 -11.50 3.11
N PHE A 276 -15.76 -12.01 3.47
CA PHE A 276 -15.61 -12.90 4.62
C PHE A 276 -15.70 -12.12 5.93
N ILE A 277 -15.02 -10.99 6.03
CA ILE A 277 -15.03 -10.13 7.21
C ILE A 277 -16.44 -9.62 7.51
N ASP A 278 -17.14 -9.10 6.49
CA ASP A 278 -18.49 -8.57 6.62
C ASP A 278 -19.47 -9.60 7.18
N ARG A 279 -19.44 -10.82 6.62
CA ARG A 279 -20.32 -11.93 7.00
C ARG A 279 -20.14 -12.35 8.46
N HIS A 280 -18.90 -12.35 8.95
CA HIS A 280 -18.55 -13.00 10.22
C HIS A 280 -18.25 -12.04 11.37
N PHE A 281 -17.90 -10.79 11.08
CA PHE A 281 -17.37 -9.86 12.09
C PHE A 281 -18.01 -8.47 12.10
N ASN A 282 -18.83 -8.12 11.10
CA ASN A 282 -19.50 -6.81 11.04
C ASN A 282 -21.01 -6.88 11.40
N HIS A 283 -21.51 -8.04 11.85
CA HIS A 283 -22.90 -8.24 12.31
C HIS A 283 -23.03 -8.41 13.84
N LYS A 284 -22.29 -7.62 14.63
CA LYS A 284 -22.53 -7.52 16.08
C LYS A 284 -22.80 -6.08 16.49
#